data_AF-A0AAX3XA69-F1
#
_entry.id   AF-A0AAX3XA69-F1
#
_cell.length_a   1.000
_cell.length_b   1.000
_cell.length_c   1.000
_cell.angle_alpha   90.00
_cell.angle_beta   90.00
_cell.angle_gamma   90.00
#
_symmetry.space_group_name_H-M   'P 1'
#
loop_
_entity.id
_entity.type
_entity.pdbx_description
1 polymer ?
#
loop_
_entity_poly.entity_id
_entity_poly.type
_entity_poly.pdbx_seq_one_letter_code
_entity_poly.pdbx_strand_id
1 'polypeptide(L)'
;MNENIKNMVEELKREFPENWGDSTKGIYIYWIYDYEERSYIYKHSLENEGFGEEDFACIDFYYKGVDIEIERKYITSEYPKYVISMTDYIDYEEIKKIIEIALKHIKKIPQQF
;
A
#
# COMPACT_ATOMS: atom_id res chain seq x y z
N MET A 1 -2.59 -0.40 15.92
CA MET A 1 -2.37 -1.80 15.46
C MET A 1 -2.65 -1.81 13.97
N ASN A 2 -1.76 -2.36 13.16
CA ASN A 2 -1.77 -2.14 11.70
C ASN A 2 -2.74 -3.06 10.96
N GLU A 3 -3.98 -3.16 11.45
CA GLU A 3 -4.99 -4.11 10.97
C GLU A 3 -5.44 -3.83 9.54
N ASN A 4 -5.60 -2.57 9.14
CA ASN A 4 -6.08 -2.24 7.81
C ASN A 4 -5.05 -2.59 6.75
N ILE A 5 -3.77 -2.30 7.01
CA ILE A 5 -2.68 -2.70 6.12
C ILE A 5 -2.52 -4.23 6.09
N LYS A 6 -2.66 -4.92 7.22
CA LYS A 6 -2.65 -6.40 7.26
C LYS A 6 -3.78 -7.00 6.42
N ASN A 7 -5.01 -6.53 6.61
CA ASN A 7 -6.19 -6.99 5.87
C ASN A 7 -6.06 -6.73 4.36
N MET A 8 -5.45 -5.61 3.97
CA MET A 8 -5.12 -5.31 2.58
C MET A 8 -4.20 -6.36 1.98
N VAL A 9 -3.10 -6.67 2.68
CA VAL A 9 -2.11 -7.65 2.22
C VAL A 9 -2.74 -9.03 2.12
N GLU A 10 -3.52 -9.45 3.11
CA GLU A 10 -4.22 -10.74 3.08
C GLU A 10 -5.20 -10.85 1.90
N GLU A 11 -5.94 -9.79 1.60
CA GLU A 11 -6.83 -9.75 0.44
C GLU A 11 -6.04 -9.78 -0.88
N LEU A 12 -4.98 -8.96 -1.02
CA LEU A 12 -4.11 -9.00 -2.19
C LEU A 12 -3.51 -10.39 -2.41
N LYS A 13 -3.04 -11.04 -1.34
CA LYS A 13 -2.45 -12.39 -1.42
C LYS A 13 -3.47 -13.45 -1.80
N ARG A 14 -4.73 -13.30 -1.39
CA ARG A 14 -5.81 -14.20 -1.78
C ARG A 14 -6.19 -14.03 -3.25
N GLU A 15 -6.26 -12.79 -3.74
CA GLU A 15 -6.68 -12.48 -5.11
C GLU A 15 -5.55 -12.67 -6.14
N PHE A 16 -4.29 -12.51 -5.71
CA PHE A 16 -3.09 -12.63 -6.54
C PHE A 16 -2.02 -13.53 -5.88
N PRO A 17 -2.30 -14.82 -5.69
CA PRO A 17 -1.40 -15.72 -4.97
C PRO A 17 -0.15 -16.10 -5.78
N GLU A 18 -0.24 -16.05 -7.12
CA GLU A 18 0.84 -16.45 -8.00
C GLU A 18 2.04 -15.50 -7.89
N ASN A 19 3.22 -16.08 -7.67
CA ASN A 19 4.49 -15.35 -7.54
C ASN A 19 4.45 -14.24 -6.47
N TRP A 20 3.68 -14.43 -5.39
CA TRP A 20 3.66 -13.50 -4.26
C TRP A 20 5.07 -13.31 -3.68
N GLY A 21 5.50 -12.06 -3.59
CA GLY A 21 6.84 -11.69 -3.13
C GLY A 21 7.88 -11.57 -4.24
N ASP A 22 7.51 -11.75 -5.52
CA ASP A 22 8.37 -11.54 -6.69
C ASP A 22 7.94 -10.26 -7.43
N SER A 23 8.77 -9.22 -7.39
CA SER A 23 8.48 -7.92 -8.00
C SER A 23 8.37 -7.95 -9.52
N THR A 24 8.93 -8.97 -10.18
CA THR A 24 8.97 -9.07 -11.65
C THR A 24 7.85 -9.95 -12.22
N LYS A 25 7.26 -10.83 -11.41
CA LYS A 25 6.27 -11.83 -11.87
C LYS A 25 4.92 -11.77 -11.14
N GLY A 26 4.85 -11.12 -9.98
CA GLY A 26 3.65 -11.05 -9.15
C GLY A 26 3.62 -9.76 -8.35
N ILE A 27 2.98 -9.80 -7.18
CA ILE A 27 2.92 -8.66 -6.25
C ILE A 27 4.09 -8.72 -5.28
N TYR A 28 4.77 -7.58 -5.08
CA TYR A 28 5.76 -7.40 -4.03
C TYR A 28 5.60 -6.04 -3.34
N ILE A 29 5.27 -6.05 -2.05
CA ILE A 29 5.15 -4.83 -1.23
C ILE A 29 6.49 -4.58 -0.55
N TYR A 30 7.11 -3.42 -0.80
CA TYR A 30 8.48 -3.13 -0.33
C TYR A 30 8.51 -2.10 0.81
N TRP A 31 7.95 -0.93 0.56
CA TRP A 31 7.99 0.20 1.50
C TRP A 31 6.60 0.66 1.89
N ILE A 32 6.48 1.07 3.14
CA ILE A 32 5.43 1.96 3.63
C ILE A 32 6.12 3.22 4.11
N TYR A 33 5.49 4.37 3.93
CA TYR A 33 6.02 5.64 4.39
C TYR A 33 5.08 6.29 5.38
N ASP A 34 5.66 6.96 6.37
CA ASP A 34 4.93 7.95 7.16
C ASP A 34 5.00 9.34 6.51
N TYR A 35 4.30 10.31 7.11
CA TYR A 35 4.29 11.69 6.60
C TYR A 35 5.58 12.47 6.87
N GLU A 36 6.51 11.93 7.65
CA GLU A 36 7.87 12.44 7.76
C GLU A 36 8.79 11.86 6.66
N GLU A 37 8.20 11.18 5.66
CA GLU A 37 8.88 10.50 4.57
C GLU A 37 9.84 9.41 5.04
N ARG A 38 9.66 8.89 6.26
CA ARG A 38 10.46 7.76 6.74
C ARG A 38 9.99 6.49 6.05
N SER A 39 10.93 5.77 5.46
CA SER A 39 10.67 4.51 4.78
C SER A 39 10.74 3.34 5.75
N TYR A 40 9.68 2.52 5.77
CA TYR A 40 9.53 1.35 6.62
C TYR A 40 9.49 0.10 5.73
N ILE A 41 10.44 -0.82 5.91
CA ILE A 41 10.42 -2.09 5.18
C ILE A 41 9.18 -2.87 5.63
N TYR A 42 8.23 -3.08 4.72
CA TYR A 42 6.94 -3.71 5.02
C TYR A 42 7.08 -4.98 5.89
N LYS A 43 7.99 -5.88 5.49
CA LYS A 43 8.23 -7.19 6.13
C LYS A 43 8.63 -7.07 7.61
N HIS A 44 9.22 -5.95 8.00
CA HIS A 44 9.68 -5.71 9.36
C HIS A 44 8.75 -4.77 10.14
N SER A 45 7.95 -3.96 9.46
CA SER A 45 7.26 -2.84 10.11
C SER A 45 5.84 -3.15 10.58
N LEU A 46 5.24 -4.26 10.13
CA LEU A 46 3.91 -4.68 10.63
C LEU A 46 3.94 -5.50 11.93
N GLU A 47 5.12 -5.97 12.32
CA GLU A 47 5.35 -6.77 13.53
C GLU A 47 6.20 -6.06 14.59
N ASN A 48 6.89 -4.97 14.23
CA ASN A 48 7.68 -4.17 15.15
C ASN A 48 6.95 -2.87 15.54
N GLU A 49 7.20 -2.38 16.76
CA GLU A 49 6.58 -1.19 17.37
C GLU A 49 6.91 0.15 16.66
N GLY A 50 7.62 0.13 15.53
CA GLY A 50 8.17 1.33 14.89
C GLY A 50 7.24 2.06 13.92
N PHE A 51 6.16 1.43 13.45
CA PHE A 51 5.21 2.03 12.51
C PHE A 51 3.77 1.81 12.98
N GLY A 52 3.04 2.90 13.20
CA GLY A 52 1.59 2.89 13.39
C GLY A 52 0.89 3.21 12.09
N GLU A 53 -0.12 2.42 11.71
CA GLU A 53 -0.87 2.68 10.46
C GLU A 53 -1.54 4.04 10.45
N GLU A 54 -1.81 4.64 11.61
CA GLU A 54 -2.30 6.01 11.74
C GLU A 54 -1.35 7.09 11.17
N ASP A 55 -0.05 6.78 11.06
CA ASP A 55 0.95 7.64 10.43
C ASP A 55 1.09 7.37 8.92
N PHE A 56 0.30 6.45 8.36
CA PHE A 56 0.36 6.05 6.96
C PHE A 56 0.23 7.25 6.00
N ALA A 57 1.27 7.47 5.22
CA ALA A 57 1.28 8.43 4.12
C ALA A 57 1.28 7.73 2.76
N CYS A 58 2.11 6.70 2.58
CA CYS A 58 2.28 6.09 1.27
C CYS A 58 2.58 4.60 1.35
N ILE A 59 2.24 3.85 0.30
CA ILE A 59 2.70 2.48 0.09
C ILE A 59 3.22 2.31 -1.34
N ASP A 60 4.35 1.61 -1.43
CA ASP A 60 4.94 1.17 -2.69
C ASP A 60 4.80 -0.34 -2.81
N PHE A 61 4.32 -0.77 -3.97
CA PHE A 61 4.35 -2.17 -4.36
C PHE A 61 4.61 -2.33 -5.85
N TYR A 62 5.30 -3.41 -6.18
CA TYR A 62 5.51 -3.84 -7.54
C TYR A 62 4.42 -4.82 -7.97
N TYR A 63 4.01 -4.71 -9.24
CA TYR A 63 3.25 -5.75 -9.92
C TYR A 63 3.83 -6.05 -11.30
N LYS A 64 4.34 -7.27 -11.50
CA LYS A 64 4.91 -7.72 -12.80
C LYS A 64 5.91 -6.71 -13.40
N GLY A 65 6.74 -6.11 -12.56
CA GLY A 65 7.74 -5.11 -12.94
C GLY A 65 7.27 -3.66 -12.97
N VAL A 66 5.97 -3.38 -12.80
CA VAL A 66 5.44 -2.02 -12.67
C VAL A 66 5.51 -1.58 -11.23
N ASP A 67 6.13 -0.43 -10.98
CA ASP A 67 6.09 0.24 -9.67
C ASP A 67 4.77 0.99 -9.53
N ILE A 68 4.08 0.80 -8.42
CA ILE A 68 2.80 1.42 -8.10
C ILE A 68 2.91 2.05 -6.71
N GLU A 69 2.71 3.36 -6.68
CA GLU A 69 2.72 4.17 -5.47
C GLU A 69 1.28 4.64 -5.19
N ILE A 70 0.82 4.49 -3.94
CA ILE A 70 -0.45 5.05 -3.48
C ILE A 70 -0.18 5.98 -2.31
N GLU A 71 -0.17 7.28 -2.60
CA GLU A 71 0.08 8.35 -1.65
C GLU A 71 -1.23 8.95 -1.14
N ARG A 72 -1.33 9.17 0.16
CA ARG A 72 -2.39 9.94 0.82
C ARG A 72 -1.95 11.40 0.95
N LYS A 73 -2.53 12.29 0.14
CA LYS A 73 -2.33 13.73 0.27
C LYS A 73 -3.17 14.26 1.42
N TYR A 74 -2.50 14.81 2.42
CA TYR A 74 -3.04 15.51 3.60
C TYR A 74 -3.48 14.62 4.77
N ILE A 75 -2.73 14.74 5.88
CA ILE A 75 -2.94 14.04 7.17
C ILE A 75 -4.31 14.36 7.76
N THR A 76 -4.68 15.65 7.75
CA THR A 76 -5.78 16.21 8.56
C THR A 76 -7.06 16.48 7.78
N SER A 77 -7.17 16.00 6.54
CA SER A 77 -8.35 16.25 5.71
C SER A 77 -9.44 15.23 6.01
N GLU A 78 -10.60 15.65 6.51
CA GLU A 78 -11.81 14.81 6.68
C GLU A 78 -12.14 13.99 5.42
N TYR A 79 -11.76 14.50 4.25
CA TYR A 79 -11.82 13.81 2.96
C TYR A 79 -10.39 13.56 2.45
N PRO A 80 -9.76 12.42 2.79
CA PRO A 80 -8.41 12.12 2.34
C PRO A 80 -8.39 12.02 0.81
N LYS A 81 -7.41 12.67 0.18
CA LYS A 81 -7.17 12.56 -1.26
C LYS A 81 -6.03 11.57 -1.47
N TYR A 82 -6.17 10.74 -2.48
CA TYR A 82 -5.13 9.79 -2.85
C TYR A 82 -4.57 10.14 -4.23
N VAL A 83 -3.26 10.03 -4.37
CA VAL A 83 -2.56 10.09 -5.64
C VAL A 83 -1.98 8.71 -5.92
N ILE A 84 -2.16 8.27 -7.16
CA ILE A 84 -1.65 6.99 -7.63
C ILE A 84 -0.66 7.29 -8.75
N SER A 85 0.59 6.87 -8.54
CA SER A 85 1.66 7.00 -9.52
C SER A 85 2.08 5.61 -10.00
N MET A 86 2.48 5.50 -11.28
CA MET A 86 3.01 4.25 -11.83
C MET A 86 4.07 4.52 -12.90
N THR A 87 5.10 3.67 -12.97
CA THR A 87 6.24 3.87 -13.88
C THR A 87 6.03 3.36 -15.30
N ASP A 88 5.00 2.54 -15.55
CA ASP A 88 4.68 1.98 -16.88
C ASP A 88 3.20 1.60 -17.02
N TYR A 89 2.69 1.60 -18.25
CA TYR A 89 1.33 1.18 -18.59
C TYR A 89 1.32 -0.32 -18.97
N ILE A 90 0.95 -1.19 -18.04
CA ILE A 90 0.65 -2.61 -18.27
C ILE A 90 -0.82 -2.87 -17.85
N ASP A 91 -1.38 -4.01 -18.25
CA ASP A 91 -2.76 -4.48 -17.99
C ASP A 91 -3.51 -3.71 -16.89
N TYR A 92 -4.35 -2.76 -17.33
CA TYR A 92 -5.07 -1.87 -16.45
C TYR A 92 -6.10 -2.59 -15.59
N GLU A 93 -6.59 -3.78 -15.98
CA GLU A 93 -7.65 -4.45 -15.21
C GLU A 93 -7.09 -5.04 -13.91
N GLU A 94 -5.96 -5.74 -13.98
CA GLU A 94 -5.29 -6.30 -12.80
C GLU A 94 -4.78 -5.18 -11.88
N ILE A 95 -4.11 -4.16 -12.45
CA ILE A 95 -3.60 -3.01 -11.69
C ILE A 95 -4.75 -2.24 -11.02
N LYS A 96 -5.85 -1.99 -11.75
CA LYS A 96 -7.04 -1.35 -11.19
C LYS A 96 -7.59 -2.15 -10.00
N LYS A 97 -7.68 -3.48 -10.11
CA LYS A 97 -8.14 -4.33 -9.02
C LYS A 97 -7.22 -4.27 -7.80
N ILE A 98 -5.90 -4.24 -8.01
CA ILE A 98 -4.91 -4.07 -6.93
C ILE A 98 -5.13 -2.72 -6.22
N ILE A 99 -5.25 -1.63 -6.99
CA ILE A 99 -5.52 -0.28 -6.46
C ILE A 99 -6.84 -0.26 -5.67
N GLU A 100 -7.90 -0.86 -6.21
CA GLU A 100 -9.21 -0.92 -5.55
C GLU A 100 -9.14 -1.66 -4.20
N ILE A 101 -8.42 -2.78 -4.15
CA ILE A 101 -8.18 -3.52 -2.90
C ILE A 101 -7.37 -2.67 -1.92
N ALA A 102 -6.31 -2.02 -2.38
CA ALA A 102 -5.47 -1.17 -1.53
C ALA A 102 -6.28 -0.02 -0.92
N LEU A 103 -6.98 0.76 -1.75
CA LEU A 103 -7.81 1.87 -1.32
C LEU A 103 -8.98 1.44 -0.43
N LYS A 104 -9.58 0.26 -0.66
CA LYS A 104 -10.66 -0.29 0.17
C LYS A 104 -10.28 -0.37 1.65
N HIS A 105 -9.02 -0.69 1.94
CA HIS A 105 -8.51 -0.86 3.30
C HIS A 105 -7.80 0.38 3.82
N ILE A 106 -6.94 1.01 3.03
CA ILE A 106 -6.19 2.21 3.43
C ILE A 106 -7.14 3.35 3.84
N LYS A 107 -8.30 3.51 3.19
CA LYS A 107 -9.29 4.55 3.53
C LYS A 107 -9.93 4.39 4.92
N LYS A 108 -9.77 3.23 5.57
CA LYS A 108 -10.30 2.95 6.91
C LYS A 108 -9.30 3.32 8.00
N ILE A 109 -8.05 3.60 7.64
CA ILE A 109 -7.02 4.02 8.57
C ILE A 109 -7.45 5.36 9.19
N PRO A 110 -7.61 5.43 10.52
CA PRO A 110 -8.08 6.63 11.20
C PRO A 110 -7.08 7.79 11.04
N GLN A 111 -7.60 9.00 11.14
CA GLN A 111 -6.78 10.22 11.16
C GLN A 111 -6.35 10.51 12.60
N GLN A 112 -5.07 10.79 12.82
CA GLN A 112 -4.68 11.54 14.02
C GLN A 112 -5.08 13.01 13.81
N PHE A 113 -5.86 13.54 14.76
CA PHE A 113 -6.27 14.94 14.83
C PHE A 113 -5.45 15.67 15.89
#